data_AF-A0A744ZNP3-F1
#
_entry.id   AF-A0A744ZNP3-F1
#
_cell.length_a   1.000
_cell.length_b   1.000
_cell.length_c   1.000
_cell.angle_alpha   90.00
_cell.angle_beta   90.00
_cell.angle_gamma   90.00
#
_symmetry.space_group_name_H-M   'P 1'
#
loop_
_entity.id
_entity.type
_entity.pdbx_description
1 polymer ?
#
loop_
_entity_poly.entity_id
_entity_poly.type
_entity_poly.pdbx_seq_one_letter_code
_entity_poly.pdbx_strand_id
1 'polypeptide(L)'
;MSEKFPSQMQDKFTVRFPDGLRDAVAERAKRNGRSMNSEIIQIIEDAISTELVSWDESPAPKRTGENVTMSMEQLNKIISITAEEAVSAVTKKLTEEYTMQPKK
;
A
#
# COMPACT_ATOMS: atom_id res chain seq x y z
N MET A 1 -34.78 -29.09 9.60
CA MET A 1 -34.18 -27.81 10.06
C MET A 1 -33.36 -27.29 8.91
N SER A 2 -33.61 -26.08 8.43
CA SER A 2 -32.86 -25.49 7.31
C SER A 2 -31.40 -25.25 7.72
N GLU A 3 -30.46 -25.85 7.00
CA GLU A 3 -29.04 -25.54 7.14
C GLU A 3 -28.81 -24.06 6.83
N LYS A 4 -28.23 -23.33 7.79
CA LYS A 4 -27.89 -21.92 7.60
C LYS A 4 -26.68 -21.84 6.69
N PHE A 5 -26.79 -21.05 5.62
CA PHE A 5 -25.65 -20.78 4.75
C PHE A 5 -24.58 -19.98 5.50
N PRO A 6 -23.28 -20.17 5.21
CA PRO A 6 -22.20 -19.46 5.90
C PRO A 6 -22.28 -17.93 5.77
N SER A 7 -22.89 -17.41 4.70
CA SER A 7 -23.18 -15.97 4.53
C SER A 7 -24.19 -15.42 5.53
N GLN A 8 -25.05 -16.26 6.11
CA GLN A 8 -26.02 -15.87 7.14
C GLN A 8 -25.41 -15.79 8.54
N MET A 9 -24.18 -16.30 8.70
CA MET A 9 -23.42 -16.22 9.96
C MET A 9 -22.48 -15.01 10.00
N GLN A 10 -22.35 -14.28 8.88
CA GLN A 10 -21.47 -13.12 8.79
C GLN A 10 -22.16 -11.85 9.29
N ASP A 11 -21.36 -10.92 9.81
CA ASP A 11 -21.85 -9.61 10.24
C ASP A 11 -22.40 -8.82 9.05
N LYS A 12 -23.57 -8.19 9.27
CA LYS A 12 -24.26 -7.40 8.25
C LYS A 12 -24.17 -5.92 8.58
N PHE A 13 -23.58 -5.15 7.67
CA PHE A 13 -23.53 -3.69 7.76
C PHE A 13 -24.40 -3.05 6.68
N THR A 14 -25.17 -2.01 7.05
CA THR A 14 -26.02 -1.28 6.08
C THR A 14 -25.34 0.02 5.68
N VAL A 15 -24.91 0.10 4.42
CA VAL A 15 -24.23 1.29 3.86
C VAL A 15 -25.23 2.22 3.18
N ARG A 16 -25.12 3.52 3.41
CA ARG A 16 -25.86 4.56 2.68
C ARG A 16 -24.95 5.18 1.64
N PHE A 17 -25.29 5.01 0.36
CA PHE A 17 -24.53 5.60 -0.74
C PHE A 17 -25.07 6.99 -1.07
N PRO A 18 -24.19 7.99 -1.30
CA PRO A 18 -24.58 9.23 -1.96
C PRO A 18 -24.95 8.96 -3.43
N ASP A 19 -25.61 9.93 -4.06
CA ASP A 19 -26.11 9.81 -5.43
C ASP A 19 -24.99 9.42 -6.41
N GLY A 20 -25.28 8.43 -7.27
CA GLY A 20 -24.37 7.92 -8.30
C GLY A 20 -23.24 7.00 -7.80
N LEU A 21 -22.90 7.00 -6.50
CA LEU A 21 -21.79 6.17 -6.00
C LEU A 21 -22.09 4.67 -6.09
N ARG A 22 -23.34 4.28 -5.81
CA ARG A 22 -23.77 2.88 -5.91
C ARG A 22 -23.58 2.33 -7.32
N ASP A 23 -23.93 3.11 -8.34
CA ASP A 23 -23.81 2.71 -9.75
C ASP A 23 -22.34 2.63 -10.16
N ALA A 24 -21.50 3.56 -9.70
CA ALA A 24 -20.05 3.51 -9.93
C ALA A 24 -19.41 2.22 -9.38
N VAL A 25 -19.80 1.82 -8.16
CA VAL A 25 -19.32 0.56 -7.55
C VAL A 25 -19.88 -0.65 -8.30
N ALA A 26 -21.15 -0.61 -8.74
CA ALA A 26 -21.77 -1.68 -9.52
C ALA A 26 -21.02 -1.94 -10.84
N GLU A 27 -20.72 -0.88 -11.58
CA GLU A 27 -20.01 -0.97 -12.86
C GLU A 27 -18.56 -1.45 -12.69
N ARG A 28 -17.89 -1.00 -11.62
CA ARG A 28 -16.56 -1.51 -11.26
C ARG A 28 -16.60 -3.01 -10.93
N ALA A 29 -17.56 -3.45 -10.13
CA ALA A 29 -17.73 -4.86 -9.77
C ALA A 29 -18.00 -5.74 -11.01
N LYS A 30 -18.86 -5.30 -11.93
CA LYS A 30 -19.11 -5.98 -13.20
C LYS A 30 -17.84 -6.11 -14.04
N ARG A 31 -17.06 -5.03 -14.16
CA ARG A 31 -15.79 -5.01 -14.90
C ARG A 31 -14.78 -6.01 -14.34
N ASN A 32 -14.77 -6.16 -13.02
CA ASN A 32 -13.87 -7.08 -12.31
C ASN A 32 -14.42 -8.51 -12.20
N GLY A 33 -15.63 -8.79 -12.72
CA GLY A 33 -16.26 -10.10 -12.63
C GLY A 33 -16.61 -10.52 -11.19
N ARG A 34 -16.83 -9.56 -10.29
CA ARG A 34 -17.10 -9.77 -8.86
C ARG A 34 -18.52 -9.35 -8.49
N SER A 35 -19.04 -9.92 -7.39
CA SER A 35 -20.27 -9.39 -6.80
C SER A 35 -20.00 -7.98 -6.23
N MET A 36 -21.02 -7.14 -6.19
CA MET A 36 -20.91 -5.80 -5.58
C MET A 36 -20.41 -5.89 -4.13
N ASN A 37 -20.86 -6.88 -3.36
CA ASN A 37 -20.40 -7.09 -1.99
C ASN A 37 -18.90 -7.43 -1.95
N SER A 38 -18.45 -8.36 -2.80
CA SER A 38 -17.03 -8.74 -2.89
C SER A 38 -16.14 -7.58 -3.31
N GLU A 39 -16.61 -6.71 -4.20
CA GLU A 39 -15.86 -5.50 -4.60
C GLU A 39 -15.77 -4.50 -3.44
N ILE A 40 -16.86 -4.27 -2.69
CA ILE A 40 -16.85 -3.40 -1.52
C ILE A 40 -15.86 -3.91 -0.46
N ILE A 41 -15.88 -5.21 -0.17
CA ILE A 41 -14.95 -5.82 0.77
C ILE A 41 -13.50 -5.63 0.31
N GLN A 42 -13.19 -5.91 -0.96
CA GLN A 42 -11.84 -5.69 -1.49
C GLN A 42 -11.40 -4.24 -1.34
N ILE A 43 -12.25 -3.26 -1.67
CA ILE A 43 -11.90 -1.84 -1.54
C ILE A 43 -11.60 -1.48 -0.08
N ILE A 44 -12.36 -2.03 0.86
CA ILE A 44 -12.13 -1.82 2.30
C ILE A 44 -10.81 -2.47 2.74
N GLU A 45 -10.55 -3.72 2.32
CA GLU A 45 -9.29 -4.42 2.60
C GLU A 45 -8.08 -3.66 2.02
N ASP A 46 -8.18 -3.18 0.78
CA ASP A 46 -7.14 -2.41 0.11
C ASP A 46 -6.90 -1.08 0.84
N ALA A 47 -7.95 -0.40 1.29
CA ALA A 47 -7.83 0.85 2.03
C ALA A 47 -7.16 0.65 3.40
N ILE A 48 -7.58 -0.38 4.15
CA ILE A 48 -7.01 -0.71 5.47
C ILE A 48 -5.56 -1.19 5.33
N SER A 49 -5.27 -2.04 4.34
CA SER A 49 -3.90 -2.51 4.09
C SER A 49 -2.99 -1.39 3.59
N THR A 50 -3.49 -0.44 2.80
CA THR A 50 -2.73 0.74 2.40
C THR A 50 -2.42 1.63 3.60
N GLU A 51 -3.33 1.76 4.56
CA GLU A 51 -3.09 2.50 5.81
C GLU A 51 -2.04 1.79 6.68
N LEU A 52 -2.03 0.45 6.72
CA LEU A 52 -0.96 -0.33 7.36
C LEU A 52 0.39 -0.20 6.63
N VAL A 53 0.38 0.15 5.35
CA VAL A 53 1.58 0.44 4.54
C VAL A 53 1.84 1.96 4.49
N SER A 54 1.18 2.76 5.31
CA SER A 54 1.65 4.13 5.57
C SER A 54 2.98 4.04 6.31
N TRP A 55 4.06 4.23 5.57
CA TRP A 55 5.41 4.45 6.08
C TRP A 55 5.50 5.83 6.76
N ASP A 56 4.55 6.16 7.65
CA ASP A 56 4.61 7.34 8.53
C ASP A 56 5.55 7.08 9.74
N GLU A 57 5.95 5.82 9.93
CA GLU A 57 7.14 5.53 10.71
C GLU A 57 8.32 5.36 9.75
N SER A 58 9.24 6.32 9.79
CA SER A 58 10.56 6.22 9.18
C SER A 58 11.09 4.79 9.34
N PRO A 59 11.55 4.09 8.28
CA PRO A 59 12.08 2.72 8.36
C PRO A 59 13.38 2.60 9.17
N ALA A 60 13.75 3.66 9.88
CA ALA A 60 14.89 3.67 10.78
C ALA A 60 14.53 2.80 11.99
N PRO A 61 15.36 1.79 12.34
CA PRO A 61 15.19 1.05 13.58
C PRO A 61 15.19 2.04 14.74
N LYS A 62 14.07 2.12 15.47
CA LYS A 62 13.93 3.03 16.62
C LYS A 62 14.88 2.69 17.77
N ARG A 63 15.44 1.47 17.77
CA ARG A 63 16.37 0.97 18.78
C ARG A 63 17.45 0.11 18.14
N THR A 64 18.70 0.43 18.48
CA THR A 64 19.88 -0.36 18.11
C THR A 64 19.76 -1.75 18.74
N GLY A 65 19.68 -2.80 17.92
CA GLY A 65 19.64 -4.20 18.37
C GLY A 65 18.30 -4.93 18.24
N GLU A 66 17.30 -4.33 17.59
CA GLU A 66 16.02 -4.99 17.33
C GLU A 66 16.10 -5.89 16.08
N ASN A 67 15.84 -7.19 16.26
CA ASN A 67 15.75 -8.13 15.15
C ASN A 67 14.40 -7.95 14.46
N VAL A 68 14.39 -7.27 13.31
CA VAL A 68 13.19 -7.07 12.49
C VAL A 68 13.02 -8.27 11.56
N THR A 69 11.95 -9.04 11.76
CA THR A 69 11.55 -10.10 10.82
C THR A 69 10.78 -9.46 9.66
N MET A 70 11.31 -9.57 8.45
CA MET A 70 10.68 -9.03 7.24
C MET A 70 10.66 -10.06 6.11
N SER A 71 9.64 -9.98 5.24
CA SER A 71 9.53 -10.79 4.03
C SER A 71 10.65 -10.47 3.05
N MET A 72 11.06 -11.47 2.25
CA MET A 72 12.09 -11.31 1.22
C MET A 72 11.73 -10.25 0.17
N GLU A 73 10.44 -10.06 -0.11
CA GLU A 73 9.98 -8.97 -0.99
C GLU A 73 10.18 -7.58 -0.36
N GLN A 74 10.00 -7.48 0.95
CA GLN A 74 10.24 -6.23 1.69
C GLN A 74 11.74 -5.90 1.71
N LEU A 75 12.60 -6.92 1.88
CA LEU A 75 14.06 -6.76 1.82
C LEU A 75 14.51 -6.24 0.44
N ASN A 76 14.02 -6.86 -0.64
CA ASN A 76 14.39 -6.44 -2.00
C ASN A 76 13.94 -5.02 -2.32
N LYS A 77 12.78 -4.59 -1.81
CA LYS A 77 12.25 -3.24 -2.02
C LYS A 77 13.03 -2.18 -1.24
N ILE A 78 13.53 -2.51 -0.05
CA ILE A 78 14.42 -1.62 0.72
C ILE A 78 15.77 -1.45 0.01
N ILE A 79 16.32 -2.52 -0.56
CA ILE A 79 17.59 -2.48 -1.31
C ILE A 79 17.45 -1.57 -2.54
N SER A 80 16.32 -1.60 -3.26
CA SER A 80 16.12 -0.70 -4.40
C SER A 80 16.02 0.77 -3.99
N ILE A 81 15.35 1.07 -2.87
CA ILE A 81 15.18 2.44 -2.37
C ILE A 81 16.52 2.99 -1.87
N THR A 82 17.27 2.19 -1.12
CA THR A 82 18.59 2.58 -0.60
C THR A 82 19.63 2.72 -1.72
N ALA A 83 19.53 1.96 -2.82
CA ALA A 83 20.37 2.15 -3.99
C ALA A 83 20.13 3.52 -4.66
N GLU A 84 18.87 3.95 -4.81
CA GLU A 84 18.53 5.26 -5.36
C GLU A 84 18.93 6.41 -4.43
N GLU A 85 18.71 6.26 -3.13
CA GLU A 85 19.13 7.25 -2.12
C GLU A 85 20.65 7.35 -2.01
N ALA A 86 21.38 6.23 -2.10
CA ALA A 86 22.84 6.24 -2.10
C ALA A 86 23.40 6.93 -3.35
N VAL A 87 22.81 6.71 -4.52
CA VAL A 87 23.21 7.42 -5.75
C VAL A 87 22.91 8.92 -5.64
N SER A 88 21.78 9.32 -5.07
CA SER A 88 21.43 10.73 -4.82
C SER A 88 22.34 11.39 -3.77
N ALA A 89 22.69 10.67 -2.71
CA ALA A 89 23.58 11.17 -1.66
C ALA A 89 25.04 11.29 -2.14
N VAL A 90 25.51 10.35 -2.97
CA VAL A 90 26.82 10.40 -3.60
C VAL A 90 26.88 11.53 -4.64
N THR A 91 25.85 11.72 -5.47
CA THR A 91 25.80 12.81 -6.46
C THR A 91 25.71 14.19 -5.81
N LYS A 92 24.97 14.36 -4.71
CA LYS A 92 24.97 15.60 -3.91
C LYS A 92 26.33 15.91 -3.30
N LYS A 93 26.99 14.91 -2.68
CA LYS A 93 28.35 15.11 -2.14
C LYS A 93 29.37 15.46 -3.23
N LEU A 94 29.26 14.82 -4.41
CA LEU A 94 30.11 15.14 -5.58
C LEU A 94 29.85 16.53 -6.17
N THR A 95 28.63 17.08 -6.05
CA THR A 95 28.29 18.42 -6.57
C THR A 95 28.56 19.54 -5.57
N GLU A 96 28.54 19.26 -4.27
CA GLU A 96 28.90 20.22 -3.21
C GLU A 96 30.42 20.38 -3.04
N GLU A 97 31.22 19.34 -3.31
CA GLU A 97 32.68 19.39 -3.15
C GLU A 97 33.45 19.76 -4.44
N TYR A 98 32.83 19.68 -5.62
CA TYR A 98 33.44 20.08 -6.90
C TYR A 98 32.53 20.99 -7.73
N THR A 99 32.93 22.25 -7.92
CA THR A 99 32.33 23.11 -8.94
C THR A 99 32.70 22.57 -10.32
N MET A 100 31.78 21.85 -10.96
CA MET A 100 31.95 21.42 -12.35
C MET A 100 31.85 22.63 -13.27
N GLN A 101 32.99 23.18 -13.69
CA GLN A 101 33.03 24.11 -14.81
C GLN A 101 32.95 23.32 -16.12
N PRO A 102 32.00 23.61 -17.02
CA PRO A 102 31.95 22.97 -18.32
C PRO A 102 33.23 23.31 -19.09
N LYS A 103 33.94 22.28 -19.56
CA LYS A 103 35.12 22.45 -20.41
C LYS A 103 34.63 22.99 -21.76
N LYS A 104 35.12 24.17 -22.16
CA LYS A 104 34.92 24.69 -23.53
C LYS A 104 35.48 23.73 -24.57
#